data_AF-A0A370KK11-F1
#
_entry.id   AF-A0A370KK11-F1
#
_cell.length_a   1.000
_cell.length_b   1.000
_cell.length_c   1.000
_cell.angle_alpha   90.00
_cell.angle_beta   90.00
_cell.angle_gamma   90.00
#
_symmetry.space_group_name_H-M   'P 1'
#
loop_
_entity.id
_entity.type
_entity.pdbx_description
1 polymer ?
#
loop_
_entity_poly.entity_id
_entity_poly.type
_entity_poly.pdbx_seq_one_letter_code
_entity_poly.pdbx_strand_id
1 'polypeptide(L)'
;MVYGFENVITGSGHDTITATAAVNVMDGGLGNDTFRFLSAGAANGDTIHGFQPGDKIDFAAIDANSGVDGVQHFTLASGGALTAAGQVVVTHEVLDGNEFTVIHGNVDSNTDADFVLMLKGNYNLTASDFNGVS
;
A
#
# COMPACT_ATOMS: atom_id res chain seq x y z
N MET A 1 18.16 -1.55 -0.39
CA MET A 1 17.29 -1.36 0.78
C MET A 1 17.51 0.04 1.33
N VAL A 2 16.46 0.88 1.33
CA VAL A 2 16.48 2.30 1.71
C VAL A 2 15.43 2.55 2.81
N TYR A 3 15.72 3.44 3.77
CA TYR A 3 14.86 3.78 4.93
C TYR A 3 14.99 5.26 5.33
N GLY A 4 13.99 5.81 6.04
CA GLY A 4 14.11 7.11 6.74
C GLY A 4 14.15 8.34 5.84
N PHE A 5 13.38 8.34 4.75
CA PHE A 5 13.30 9.41 3.77
C PHE A 5 11.90 10.00 3.79
N GLU A 6 11.72 11.29 3.51
CA GLU A 6 10.40 11.84 3.17
C GLU A 6 10.09 11.68 1.67
N ASN A 7 11.12 11.59 0.82
CA ASN A 7 10.97 11.31 -0.61
C ASN A 7 12.13 10.42 -1.10
N VAL A 8 11.81 9.36 -1.85
CA VAL A 8 12.83 8.49 -2.47
C VAL A 8 12.52 8.29 -3.94
N ILE A 9 13.57 8.32 -4.76
CA ILE A 9 13.57 7.84 -6.12
C ILE A 9 14.74 6.89 -6.21
N THR A 10 14.48 5.61 -6.46
CA THR A 10 15.53 4.64 -6.73
C THR A 10 15.94 4.69 -8.20
N GLY A 11 16.70 3.70 -8.67
CA GLY A 11 17.34 3.72 -9.98
C GLY A 11 16.77 2.66 -10.91
N SER A 12 17.67 1.94 -11.57
CA SER A 12 17.35 0.67 -12.20
C SER A 12 17.64 -0.47 -11.24
N GLY A 13 16.81 -1.51 -11.19
CA GLY A 13 17.06 -2.66 -10.35
C GLY A 13 15.77 -3.40 -9.98
N HIS A 14 15.87 -4.30 -9.01
CA HIS A 14 14.69 -4.80 -8.31
C HIS A 14 14.86 -4.32 -6.88
N ASP A 15 14.35 -3.12 -6.60
CA ASP A 15 14.59 -2.43 -5.36
C ASP A 15 13.55 -2.84 -4.31
N THR A 16 14.00 -2.90 -3.05
CA THR A 16 13.09 -2.95 -1.91
C THR A 16 13.20 -1.64 -1.15
N ILE A 17 12.08 -0.93 -1.11
CA ILE A 17 11.92 0.36 -0.45
C ILE A 17 11.06 0.11 0.77
N THR A 18 11.58 0.38 1.97
CA THR A 18 10.77 0.24 3.19
C THR A 18 10.36 1.61 3.70
N ALA A 19 9.05 1.85 3.71
CA ALA A 19 8.46 3.07 4.22
C ALA A 19 8.66 3.21 5.74
N THR A 20 8.57 4.45 6.21
CA THR A 20 8.59 4.76 7.65
C THR A 20 7.24 5.36 8.07
N ALA A 21 7.06 5.65 9.35
CA ALA A 21 5.81 6.28 9.84
C ALA A 21 5.66 7.76 9.40
N ALA A 22 6.68 8.36 8.77
CA ALA A 22 6.53 9.65 8.12
C ALA A 22 5.75 9.46 6.80
N VAL A 23 5.06 10.51 6.35
CA VAL A 23 4.42 10.53 5.04
C VAL A 23 5.51 10.65 3.96
N ASN A 24 5.52 9.69 3.05
CA ASN A 24 6.56 9.51 2.05
C ASN A 24 6.02 9.63 0.63
N VAL A 25 6.82 10.19 -0.30
CA VAL A 25 6.64 10.01 -1.74
C VAL A 25 7.72 9.08 -2.29
N MET A 26 7.33 7.98 -2.93
CA MET A 26 8.25 6.92 -3.37
C MET A 26 8.17 6.69 -4.87
N ASP A 27 9.31 6.47 -5.53
CA ASP A 27 9.38 6.01 -6.92
C ASP A 27 10.46 4.92 -7.03
N GLY A 28 10.06 3.75 -7.54
CA GLY A 28 10.93 2.58 -7.72
C GLY A 28 11.89 2.70 -8.91
N GLY A 29 11.54 3.54 -9.88
CA GLY A 29 12.30 3.64 -11.12
C GLY A 29 12.03 2.47 -12.07
N LEU A 30 13.09 1.79 -12.52
CA LEU A 30 12.98 0.71 -13.50
C LEU A 30 13.18 -0.66 -12.85
N GLY A 31 12.30 -1.59 -13.18
CA GLY A 31 12.38 -3.00 -12.81
C GLY A 31 11.20 -3.41 -11.94
N ASN A 32 11.30 -4.54 -11.25
CA ASN A 32 10.24 -5.06 -10.39
C ASN A 32 10.57 -4.70 -8.94
N ASP A 33 9.97 -3.62 -8.46
CA ASP A 33 10.27 -3.04 -7.17
C ASP A 33 9.26 -3.51 -6.10
N THR A 34 9.65 -3.45 -4.85
CA THR A 34 8.80 -3.79 -3.70
C THR A 34 8.72 -2.63 -2.73
N PHE A 35 7.53 -2.05 -2.60
CA PHE A 35 7.20 -1.00 -1.64
C PHE A 35 6.67 -1.65 -0.37
N ARG A 36 7.50 -1.68 0.67
CA ARG A 36 7.28 -2.45 1.89
C ARG A 36 6.88 -1.58 3.06
N PHE A 37 5.81 -2.00 3.74
CA PHE A 37 5.24 -1.30 4.88
C PHE A 37 5.22 -2.22 6.10
N LEU A 38 5.79 -1.75 7.21
CA LEU A 38 5.96 -2.56 8.43
C LEU A 38 4.84 -2.35 9.46
N SER A 39 3.94 -1.41 9.21
CA SER A 39 2.76 -1.13 10.05
C SER A 39 1.74 -0.31 9.26
N ALA A 40 0.48 -0.29 9.69
CA ALA A 40 -0.54 0.58 9.10
C ALA A 40 -0.09 2.05 9.12
N GLY A 41 0.51 2.51 10.23
CA GLY A 41 1.03 3.87 10.34
C GLY A 41 2.17 4.19 9.35
N ALA A 42 2.95 3.18 8.93
CA ALA A 42 3.97 3.36 7.89
C ALA A 42 3.41 3.38 6.46
N ALA A 43 2.21 2.84 6.24
CA ALA A 43 1.52 2.89 4.96
C ALA A 43 0.64 4.15 4.81
N ASN A 44 0.28 4.79 5.93
CA ASN A 44 -0.73 5.84 5.94
C ASN A 44 -0.21 7.18 5.40
N GLY A 45 -0.88 7.69 4.38
CA GLY A 45 -0.61 8.99 3.76
C GLY A 45 0.45 8.95 2.66
N ASP A 46 1.09 7.80 2.44
CA ASP A 46 2.15 7.65 1.46
C ASP A 46 1.62 7.72 0.02
N THR A 47 2.48 8.18 -0.90
CA THR A 47 2.20 8.19 -2.34
C THR A 47 3.31 7.49 -3.11
N ILE A 48 2.95 6.49 -3.90
CA ILE A 48 3.86 5.82 -4.84
C ILE A 48 3.65 6.41 -6.24
N HIS A 49 4.74 6.88 -6.83
CA HIS A 49 4.85 7.29 -8.22
C HIS A 49 5.46 6.18 -9.05
N GLY A 50 5.08 6.15 -10.33
CA GLY A 50 5.77 5.32 -11.31
C GLY A 50 5.53 3.81 -11.16
N PHE A 51 4.52 3.36 -10.41
CA PHE A 51 4.21 1.94 -10.23
C PHE A 51 4.04 1.22 -11.58
N GLN A 52 4.68 0.07 -11.76
CA GLN A 52 4.78 -0.65 -13.03
C GLN A 52 4.28 -2.09 -12.89
N PRO A 53 3.88 -2.74 -14.00
CA PRO A 53 3.65 -4.18 -14.01
C PRO A 53 4.89 -4.94 -13.53
N GLY A 54 4.75 -5.73 -12.46
CA GLY A 54 5.85 -6.46 -11.84
C GLY A 54 6.19 -5.97 -10.45
N ASP A 55 5.90 -4.69 -10.16
CA ASP A 55 6.05 -4.12 -8.81
C ASP A 55 5.11 -4.80 -7.82
N LYS A 56 5.47 -4.70 -6.54
CA LYS A 56 4.71 -5.24 -5.41
C LYS A 56 4.52 -4.21 -4.32
N ILE A 57 3.33 -4.25 -3.72
CA ILE A 57 3.04 -3.61 -2.44
C ILE A 57 3.11 -4.68 -1.37
N ASP A 58 4.03 -4.53 -0.43
CA ASP A 58 4.26 -5.51 0.63
C ASP A 58 3.66 -5.04 1.96
N PHE A 59 2.52 -5.64 2.30
CA PHE A 59 1.81 -5.49 3.57
C PHE A 59 1.99 -6.71 4.48
N ALA A 60 2.86 -7.67 4.15
CA ALA A 60 2.97 -8.94 4.88
C ALA A 60 3.40 -8.79 6.36
N ALA A 61 3.99 -7.65 6.71
CA ALA A 61 4.37 -7.34 8.09
C ALA A 61 3.28 -6.62 8.89
N ILE A 62 2.21 -6.15 8.24
CA ILE A 62 1.09 -5.49 8.90
C ILE A 62 0.13 -6.56 9.38
N ASP A 63 -0.18 -6.55 10.68
CA ASP A 63 -1.25 -7.37 11.22
C ASP A 63 -2.60 -6.80 10.81
N ALA A 64 -3.31 -7.53 9.96
CA ALA A 64 -4.57 -7.10 9.37
C ALA A 64 -5.75 -7.14 10.36
N ASN A 65 -5.61 -7.72 11.55
CA ASN A 65 -6.67 -7.71 12.56
C ASN A 65 -6.12 -7.69 14.00
N SER A 66 -5.99 -6.49 14.57
CA SER A 66 -5.43 -6.29 15.92
C SER A 66 -6.23 -6.94 17.06
N GLY A 67 -7.42 -7.47 16.78
CA GLY A 67 -8.25 -8.22 17.72
C GLY A 67 -7.92 -9.72 17.80
N VAL A 68 -7.00 -10.22 16.96
CA VAL A 68 -6.63 -11.63 16.88
C VAL A 68 -5.12 -11.79 17.02
N ASP A 69 -4.67 -12.73 17.85
CA ASP A 69 -3.24 -12.98 18.05
C ASP A 69 -2.57 -13.47 16.76
N GLY A 70 -1.39 -12.92 16.45
CA GLY A 70 -0.58 -13.29 15.29
C GLY A 70 -0.51 -12.16 14.26
N VAL A 71 -0.04 -12.47 13.05
CA VAL A 71 -0.11 -11.54 11.91
C VAL A 71 -1.10 -12.13 10.92
N GLN A 72 -2.24 -11.46 10.75
CA GLN A 72 -3.20 -11.83 9.70
C GLN A 72 -2.91 -11.08 8.41
N HIS A 73 -3.22 -11.70 7.28
CA HIS A 73 -3.13 -11.06 5.97
C HIS A 73 -4.47 -10.40 5.61
N PHE A 74 -4.41 -9.36 4.79
CA PHE A 74 -5.60 -8.71 4.29
C PHE A 74 -6.30 -9.57 3.23
N THR A 75 -7.59 -9.31 3.04
CA THR A 75 -8.34 -9.74 1.88
C THR A 75 -8.59 -8.55 0.97
N LEU A 76 -8.38 -8.71 -0.33
CA LEU A 76 -8.76 -7.68 -1.30
C LEU A 76 -10.28 -7.70 -1.49
N ALA A 77 -10.96 -6.71 -0.91
CA ALA A 77 -12.41 -6.62 -1.01
C ALA A 77 -12.83 -6.21 -2.42
N SER A 78 -13.86 -6.88 -2.95
CA SER A 78 -14.44 -6.58 -4.25
C SER A 78 -15.40 -5.39 -4.25
N GLY A 79 -15.79 -4.90 -3.06
CA GLY A 79 -16.60 -3.70 -2.88
C GLY A 79 -15.74 -2.49 -2.57
N GLY A 80 -16.14 -1.30 -3.04
CA GLY A 80 -15.40 -0.04 -2.80
C GLY A 80 -15.50 0.53 -1.39
N ALA A 81 -15.86 -0.29 -0.39
CA ALA A 81 -16.00 0.13 1.00
C ALA A 81 -15.50 -0.96 1.96
N LEU A 82 -14.81 -0.53 3.01
CA LEU A 82 -14.41 -1.38 4.12
C LEU A 82 -15.64 -1.78 4.93
N THR A 83 -15.68 -3.05 5.34
CA THR A 83 -16.81 -3.62 6.10
C THR A 83 -16.38 -4.30 7.40
N ALA A 84 -15.09 -4.59 7.56
CA ALA A 84 -14.49 -5.15 8.77
C ALA A 84 -12.95 -5.01 8.73
N ALA A 85 -12.31 -5.28 9.87
CA ALA A 85 -10.88 -5.58 9.95
C ALA A 85 -10.45 -6.61 8.89
N GLY A 86 -9.19 -6.55 8.49
CA GLY A 86 -8.60 -7.54 7.60
C GLY A 86 -8.90 -7.29 6.14
N GLN A 87 -9.41 -6.11 5.78
CA GLN A 87 -9.76 -5.75 4.40
C GLN A 87 -8.87 -4.64 3.87
N VAL A 88 -8.53 -4.76 2.60
CA VAL A 88 -8.13 -3.62 1.78
C VAL A 88 -9.16 -3.43 0.68
N VAL A 89 -9.52 -2.18 0.38
CA VAL A 89 -10.34 -1.82 -0.77
C VAL A 89 -9.58 -0.88 -1.68
N VAL A 90 -9.81 -1.01 -2.99
CA VAL A 90 -9.16 -0.17 -4.00
C VAL A 90 -10.22 0.70 -4.66
N THR A 91 -9.93 1.99 -4.73
CA THR A 91 -10.77 3.00 -5.40
C THR A 91 -9.94 3.77 -6.41
N HIS A 92 -10.61 4.45 -7.34
CA HIS A 92 -9.97 5.34 -8.32
C HIS A 92 -10.49 6.75 -8.12
N GLU A 93 -9.58 7.68 -7.87
CA GLU A 93 -9.89 9.07 -7.56
C GLU A 93 -9.16 10.01 -8.51
N VAL A 94 -9.70 11.22 -8.69
CA VAL A 94 -9.03 12.30 -9.44
C VAL A 94 -8.78 13.45 -8.49
N LEU A 95 -7.49 13.75 -8.25
CA LEU A 95 -7.04 14.81 -7.37
C LEU A 95 -6.21 15.81 -8.18
N ASP A 96 -6.61 17.08 -8.15
CA ASP A 96 -5.98 18.17 -8.91
C ASP A 96 -5.76 17.83 -10.40
N GLY A 97 -6.70 17.10 -11.00
CA GLY A 97 -6.66 16.67 -12.40
C GLY A 97 -5.73 15.48 -12.70
N ASN A 98 -5.15 14.84 -11.68
CA ASN A 98 -4.37 13.60 -11.81
C ASN A 98 -5.18 12.41 -11.29
N GLU A 99 -5.08 11.28 -11.99
CA GLU A 99 -5.69 10.02 -11.54
C GLU A 99 -4.83 9.36 -10.45
N PHE A 100 -5.50 8.79 -9.45
CA PHE A 100 -4.89 8.00 -8.41
C PHE A 100 -5.68 6.70 -8.20
N THR A 101 -4.95 5.62 -7.98
CA THR A 101 -5.48 4.39 -7.40
C THR A 101 -5.23 4.48 -5.89
N VAL A 102 -6.30 4.49 -5.11
CA VAL A 102 -6.25 4.70 -3.66
C VAL A 102 -6.61 3.40 -2.96
N ILE A 103 -5.70 2.94 -2.11
CA ILE A 103 -5.81 1.72 -1.33
C ILE A 103 -6.14 2.12 0.10
N HIS A 104 -7.31 1.69 0.58
CA HIS A 104 -7.75 1.92 1.95
C HIS A 104 -7.68 0.59 2.69
N GLY A 105 -7.03 0.54 3.85
CA GLY A 105 -6.91 -0.68 4.65
C GLY A 105 -7.40 -0.49 6.08
N ASN A 106 -7.97 -1.55 6.65
CA ASN A 106 -8.51 -1.58 8.00
C ASN A 106 -7.93 -2.75 8.79
N VAL A 107 -7.37 -2.45 9.95
CA VAL A 107 -6.73 -3.38 10.89
C VAL A 107 -7.53 -3.58 12.17
N ASP A 108 -8.56 -2.78 12.42
CA ASP A 108 -9.32 -2.82 13.67
C ASP A 108 -10.84 -3.08 13.47
N SER A 109 -11.59 -3.09 14.58
CA SER A 109 -13.01 -3.45 14.58
C SER A 109 -13.97 -2.41 13.97
N ASN A 110 -13.48 -1.22 13.61
CA ASN A 110 -14.27 -0.16 13.02
C ASN A 110 -14.43 -0.38 11.49
N THR A 111 -15.08 0.56 10.77
CA THR A 111 -15.25 0.47 9.30
C THR A 111 -14.51 1.58 8.55
N ASP A 112 -13.79 2.43 9.28
CA ASP A 112 -12.96 3.47 8.72
C ASP A 112 -11.62 2.86 8.26
N ALA A 113 -10.91 3.60 7.40
CA ALA A 113 -9.57 3.20 7.00
C ALA A 113 -8.57 3.56 8.11
N ASP A 114 -7.75 2.60 8.52
CA ASP A 114 -6.62 2.83 9.43
C ASP A 114 -5.38 3.30 8.68
N PHE A 115 -5.30 3.01 7.38
CA PHE A 115 -4.31 3.59 6.50
C PHE A 115 -4.85 3.82 5.09
N VAL A 116 -4.32 4.85 4.43
CA VAL A 116 -4.56 5.15 3.02
C VAL A 116 -3.23 5.26 2.30
N LEU A 117 -3.04 4.46 1.24
CA LEU A 117 -1.88 4.50 0.35
C LEU A 117 -2.33 4.90 -1.05
N MET A 118 -1.65 5.87 -1.65
CA MET A 118 -1.99 6.38 -2.98
C MET A 118 -0.97 5.91 -4.02
N LEU A 119 -1.44 5.50 -5.19
CA LEU A 119 -0.62 5.24 -6.37
C LEU A 119 -1.00 6.26 -7.43
N LYS A 120 -0.02 7.03 -7.93
CA LYS A 120 -0.28 7.98 -9.01
C LYS A 120 -0.48 7.23 -10.33
N GLY A 121 -1.70 7.27 -10.86
CA GLY A 121 -2.13 6.54 -12.06
C GLY A 121 -3.41 5.74 -11.82
N ASN A 122 -3.91 5.11 -12.88
CA ASN A 122 -5.10 4.26 -12.85
C ASN A 122 -4.69 2.78 -13.03
N TYR A 123 -4.59 2.06 -11.92
CA TYR A 123 -4.16 0.66 -11.87
C TYR A 123 -5.32 -0.24 -11.48
N ASN A 124 -5.47 -1.36 -12.19
CA ASN A 124 -6.40 -2.43 -11.80
C ASN A 124 -5.65 -3.46 -10.95
N LEU A 125 -5.51 -3.17 -9.66
CA LEU A 125 -4.77 -4.01 -8.73
C LEU A 125 -5.52 -5.32 -8.44
N THR A 126 -4.75 -6.39 -8.34
CA THR A 126 -5.20 -7.74 -7.99
C THR A 126 -4.41 -8.22 -6.77
N ALA A 127 -4.85 -9.31 -6.13
CA ALA A 127 -4.07 -9.93 -5.04
C ALA A 127 -2.63 -10.28 -5.46
N SER A 128 -2.38 -10.50 -6.76
CA SER A 128 -1.04 -10.79 -7.27
C SER A 128 -0.08 -9.61 -7.15
N ASP A 129 -0.57 -8.37 -7.06
CA ASP A 129 0.22 -7.14 -6.93
C ASP A 129 0.67 -6.89 -5.48
N PHE A 130 0.30 -7.77 -4.56
CA PHE A 130 0.58 -7.62 -3.14
C PHE A 130 1.34 -8.80 -2.55
N ASN A 131 2.11 -8.53 -1.50
CA ASN A 131 2.46 -9.52 -0.48
C ASN A 131 1.61 -9.24 0.77
N GLY A 132 1.06 -10.28 1.40
CA GLY A 132 0.19 -10.12 2.58
C GLY A 132 -1.26 -9.77 2.26
N VAL A 133 -1.71 -9.95 1.01
CA VAL A 133 -3.12 -9.82 0.59
C VAL A 133 -3.54 -11.06 -0.20
N SER A 134 -4.71 -11.63 0.09
CA SER A 134 -5.26 -12.81 -0.59
C SER A 134 -6.71 -12.65 -1.04
#